data_AF-A0AAD4HDK0-F1
#
_entry.id   AF-A0AAD4HDK0-F1
#
_cell.length_a   1.000
_cell.length_b   1.000
_cell.length_c   1.000
_cell.angle_alpha   90.00
_cell.angle_beta   90.00
_cell.angle_gamma   90.00
#
_symmetry.space_group_name_H-M   'P 1'
#
loop_
_entity.id
_entity.type
_entity.pdbx_description
1 polymer ?
#
loop_
_entity_poly.entity_id
_entity_poly.type
_entity_poly.pdbx_seq_one_letter_code
_entity_poly.pdbx_strand_id
1 'polypeptide(L)'
;MSAPVNNNYTKVMGQGDASPEPELMMDAEIHDSDVRHFAQLGFALSVKTLAKQHGFHENTVRNIYMQLNDYAEAMEVIEEMRDAAEEQAVVAILKRKEEDIKEEEDVKEEEE
;
A
#
# COMPACT_ATOMS: atom_id res chain seq x y z
N MET A 1 -59.64 0.82 29.05
CA MET A 1 -60.13 -0.18 28.09
C MET A 1 -60.40 0.54 26.78
N SER A 2 -59.43 0.52 25.86
CA SER A 2 -59.52 1.18 24.57
C SER A 2 -59.73 0.14 23.48
N ALA A 3 -60.80 0.31 22.71
CA ALA A 3 -61.16 -0.53 21.57
C ALA A 3 -60.18 -0.33 20.40
N PRO A 4 -60.00 -1.35 19.53
CA PRO A 4 -59.09 -1.27 18.40
C PRO A 4 -59.70 -0.48 17.24
N VAL A 5 -58.95 0.49 16.71
CA VAL A 5 -59.28 1.13 15.42
C VAL A 5 -58.66 0.31 14.31
N ASN A 6 -59.52 -0.45 13.65
CA ASN A 6 -59.27 -1.18 12.42
C ASN A 6 -59.48 -0.22 11.24
N ASN A 7 -58.42 0.16 10.53
CA ASN A 7 -58.52 0.90 9.27
C ASN A 7 -58.03 0.04 8.12
N ASN A 8 -58.95 -0.77 7.59
CA ASN A 8 -58.93 -1.22 6.21
C ASN A 8 -59.21 -0.02 5.30
N TYR A 9 -58.20 0.45 4.58
CA TYR A 9 -58.41 1.26 3.37
C TYR A 9 -58.03 0.45 2.13
N THR A 10 -59.09 -0.12 1.55
CA THR A 10 -59.38 -0.16 0.10
C THR A 10 -58.18 -0.15 -0.86
N LYS A 11 -57.94 -1.35 -1.41
CA LYS A 11 -57.53 -1.62 -2.78
C LYS A 11 -58.18 -0.65 -3.76
N VAL A 12 -57.39 0.22 -4.37
CA VAL A 12 -57.77 0.99 -5.55
C VAL A 12 -56.95 0.46 -6.72
N MET A 13 -57.60 -0.33 -7.59
CA MET A 13 -57.08 -0.56 -8.92
C MET A 13 -57.22 0.75 -9.70
N GLY A 14 -56.11 1.43 -9.93
CA GLY A 14 -56.01 2.50 -10.92
C GLY A 14 -54.97 2.07 -11.94
N GLN A 15 -55.40 1.88 -13.18
CA GLN A 15 -54.52 1.91 -14.34
C GLN A 15 -53.77 3.24 -14.31
N GLY A 16 -52.52 3.21 -13.86
CA GLY A 16 -51.57 4.31 -13.96
C GLY A 16 -50.55 3.89 -14.99
N ASP A 17 -50.36 4.75 -15.99
CA ASP A 17 -49.34 4.63 -17.02
C ASP A 17 -48.05 4.02 -16.47
N ALA A 18 -47.58 2.97 -17.14
CA ALA A 18 -46.22 2.50 -16.99
C ALA A 18 -45.30 3.63 -17.45
N SER A 19 -45.01 4.56 -16.53
CA SER A 19 -43.90 5.49 -16.66
C SER A 19 -42.67 4.60 -16.74
N PRO A 20 -41.96 4.54 -17.87
CA PRO A 20 -40.72 3.79 -17.91
C PRO A 20 -39.80 4.43 -16.87
N GLU A 21 -39.40 3.64 -15.89
CA GLU A 21 -38.25 4.01 -15.06
C GLU A 21 -37.11 4.33 -16.03
N PRO A 22 -36.39 5.45 -15.86
CA PRO A 22 -35.22 5.69 -16.67
C PRO A 22 -34.21 4.59 -16.32
N GLU A 23 -34.11 3.57 -17.17
CA GLU A 23 -33.00 2.65 -17.20
C GLU A 23 -31.74 3.50 -17.38
N LEU A 24 -31.04 3.77 -16.27
CA LEU A 24 -29.69 4.30 -16.30
C LEU A 24 -28.77 3.19 -16.81
N MET A 25 -28.87 2.89 -18.11
CA MET A 25 -27.79 2.25 -18.85
C MET A 25 -26.70 3.29 -19.05
N MET A 26 -25.97 3.58 -17.96
CA MET A 26 -24.63 4.11 -18.09
C MET A 26 -23.75 2.94 -18.53
N ASP A 27 -23.76 2.64 -19.82
CA ASP A 27 -22.61 2.01 -20.45
C ASP A 27 -21.48 3.03 -20.36
N ALA A 28 -20.82 3.07 -19.20
CA ALA A 28 -19.66 3.91 -18.98
C ALA A 28 -18.56 3.37 -19.88
N GLU A 29 -18.47 3.91 -21.09
CA GLU A 29 -17.32 3.72 -21.95
C GLU A 29 -16.11 4.31 -21.22
N ILE A 30 -15.38 3.46 -20.49
CA ILE A 30 -14.14 3.84 -19.84
C ILE A 30 -13.14 4.12 -20.96
N HIS A 31 -12.70 5.38 -21.05
CA HIS A 31 -11.76 5.77 -22.08
C HIS A 31 -10.37 5.18 -21.79
N ASP A 32 -9.65 4.73 -22.82
CA ASP A 32 -8.30 4.16 -22.69
C ASP A 32 -7.28 5.11 -22.02
N SER A 33 -7.54 6.42 -22.06
CA SER A 33 -6.74 7.41 -21.30
C SER A 33 -6.88 7.21 -19.79
N ASP A 34 -8.09 6.90 -19.34
CA ASP A 34 -8.43 6.81 -17.93
C ASP A 34 -7.86 5.50 -17.37
N VAL A 35 -7.94 4.41 -18.15
CA VAL A 35 -7.27 3.14 -17.82
C VAL A 35 -5.76 3.34 -17.62
N ARG A 36 -5.10 4.05 -18.56
CA ARG A 36 -3.67 4.34 -18.45
C ARG A 36 -3.35 5.24 -17.25
N HIS A 37 -4.19 6.24 -17.00
CA HIS A 37 -4.01 7.13 -15.86
C HIS A 37 -4.14 6.39 -14.53
N PHE A 38 -5.15 5.54 -14.38
CA PHE A 38 -5.33 4.70 -13.19
C PHE A 38 -4.22 3.68 -13.03
N ALA A 39 -3.72 3.08 -14.12
CA ALA A 39 -2.56 2.19 -14.05
C ALA A 39 -1.31 2.91 -13.54
N GLN A 40 -1.04 4.14 -14.02
CA GLN A 40 0.08 4.96 -13.55
C GLN A 40 -0.06 5.34 -12.08
N LEU A 41 -1.26 5.75 -11.65
CA LEU A 41 -1.55 6.07 -10.24
C LEU A 41 -1.39 4.84 -9.35
N GLY A 42 -1.95 3.71 -9.76
CA GLY A 42 -1.82 2.43 -9.05
C GLY A 42 -0.36 2.03 -8.89
N PHE A 43 0.42 2.10 -9.96
CA PHE A 43 1.85 1.83 -9.90
C PHE A 43 2.59 2.78 -8.93
N ALA A 44 2.33 4.09 -9.01
CA ALA A 44 2.96 5.06 -8.12
C ALA A 44 2.63 4.81 -6.64
N LEU A 45 1.38 4.45 -6.35
CA LEU A 45 0.95 4.11 -4.98
C LEU A 45 1.60 2.82 -4.49
N SER A 46 1.72 1.79 -5.33
CA SER A 46 2.40 0.54 -4.97
C SER A 46 3.87 0.77 -4.66
N VAL A 47 4.60 1.49 -5.52
CA VAL A 47 6.01 1.87 -5.29
C VAL A 47 6.16 2.61 -3.97
N LYS A 48 5.29 3.60 -3.72
CA LYS A 48 5.33 4.39 -2.47
C LYS A 48 5.06 3.53 -1.24
N THR A 49 4.13 2.58 -1.34
CA THR A 49 3.77 1.69 -0.24
C THR A 49 4.92 0.75 0.10
N LEU A 50 5.51 0.10 -0.91
CA LEU A 50 6.69 -0.76 -0.77
C LEU A 50 7.87 0.00 -0.15
N ALA A 51 8.17 1.19 -0.68
CA ALA A 51 9.24 2.04 -0.17
C ALA A 51 9.07 2.34 1.33
N LYS A 52 7.84 2.71 1.73
CA LYS A 52 7.52 2.98 3.14
C LYS A 52 7.59 1.72 4.01
N GLN A 53 7.11 0.58 3.52
CA GLN A 53 7.09 -0.67 4.28
C GLN A 53 8.49 -1.21 4.56
N HIS A 54 9.40 -1.11 3.60
CA HIS A 54 10.75 -1.66 3.71
C HIS A 54 11.81 -0.60 4.04
N GLY A 55 11.40 0.65 4.29
CA GLY A 55 12.33 1.73 4.68
C GLY A 55 13.24 2.22 3.55
N PHE A 56 12.88 1.98 2.29
CA PHE A 56 13.64 2.43 1.13
C PHE A 56 13.13 3.74 0.54
N HIS A 57 13.97 4.39 -0.25
CA HIS A 57 13.56 5.52 -1.06
C HIS A 57 12.69 5.05 -2.24
N GLU A 58 11.64 5.79 -2.57
CA GLU A 58 10.72 5.46 -3.68
C GLU A 58 11.45 5.27 -5.02
N ASN A 59 12.49 6.07 -5.28
CA ASN A 59 13.29 5.95 -6.50
C ASN A 59 14.06 4.62 -6.57
N THR A 60 14.53 4.08 -5.44
CA THR A 60 15.21 2.78 -5.40
C THR A 60 14.24 1.67 -5.78
N VAL A 61 13.06 1.64 -5.15
CA VAL A 61 11.99 0.68 -5.46
C VAL A 61 11.55 0.77 -6.92
N ARG A 62 11.35 1.99 -7.43
CA ARG A 62 10.99 2.20 -8.85
C ARG A 62 12.06 1.66 -9.79
N ASN A 63 13.33 1.92 -9.51
CA ASN A 63 14.43 1.46 -10.37
C ASN A 63 14.52 -0.07 -10.39
N ILE A 64 14.38 -0.73 -9.24
CA ILE A 64 14.37 -2.20 -9.15
C ILE A 64 13.24 -2.77 -10.02
N TYR A 65 12.02 -2.24 -9.85
CA TYR A 65 10.89 -2.66 -10.68
C TYR A 65 11.14 -2.44 -12.18
N MET A 66 11.71 -1.30 -12.57
CA MET A 66 12.03 -1.02 -13.98
C MET A 66 13.08 -1.96 -14.57
N GLN A 67 13.98 -2.52 -13.75
CA GLN A 67 15.00 -3.48 -14.21
C GLN A 67 14.40 -4.88 -14.39
N LEU A 68 13.54 -5.31 -13.47
CA LEU A 68 12.96 -6.66 -13.48
C LEU A 68 11.73 -6.74 -14.38
N ASN A 69 10.98 -5.64 -14.49
CA ASN A 69 9.69 -5.56 -15.18
C ASN A 69 8.66 -6.59 -14.67
N ASP A 70 8.86 -7.09 -13.46
CA ASP A 70 7.98 -8.01 -12.74
C ASP A 70 7.79 -7.49 -11.30
N TYR A 71 6.53 -7.41 -10.86
CA TYR A 71 6.21 -6.85 -9.54
C TYR A 71 6.52 -7.83 -8.39
N ALA A 72 6.27 -9.12 -8.60
CA ALA A 72 6.51 -10.13 -7.59
C ALA A 72 8.02 -10.30 -7.36
N GLU A 73 8.79 -10.39 -8.44
CA GLU A 73 10.25 -10.48 -8.36
C GLU A 73 10.85 -9.22 -7.72
N ALA A 74 10.35 -8.02 -8.07
CA ALA A 74 10.80 -6.79 -7.43
C ALA A 74 10.51 -6.75 -5.93
N MET A 75 9.37 -7.29 -5.50
CA MET A 75 9.03 -7.37 -4.07
C MET A 75 9.96 -8.32 -3.32
N GLU A 76 10.26 -9.50 -3.88
CA GLU A 76 11.22 -10.45 -3.31
C GLU A 76 12.60 -9.82 -3.16
N VAL A 77 13.12 -9.16 -4.21
CA VAL A 77 14.42 -8.48 -4.17
C VAL A 77 14.45 -7.36 -3.12
N ILE A 78 13.37 -6.58 -2.99
CA ILE A 78 13.28 -5.52 -1.99
C ILE A 78 13.28 -6.08 -0.57
N GLU A 79 12.62 -7.22 -0.35
CA GLU A 79 12.63 -7.91 0.94
C GLU A 79 14.02 -8.42 1.29
N GLU A 80 14.70 -9.12 0.37
CA GLU A 80 16.07 -9.59 0.57
C GLU A 80 17.04 -8.44 0.84
N MET A 81 16.88 -7.31 0.14
CA MET A 81 17.68 -6.11 0.37
C MET A 81 17.50 -5.54 1.77
N ARG A 82 16.27 -5.57 2.31
CA ARG A 82 16.00 -5.11 3.69
C ARG A 82 16.75 -6.00 4.67
N ASP A 83 16.59 -7.31 4.53
CA ASP A 83 17.16 -8.28 5.46
C ASP A 83 18.69 -8.21 5.43
N ALA A 84 19.30 -8.11 4.25
CA ALA A 84 20.74 -7.92 4.10
C ALA A 84 21.24 -6.60 4.71
N ALA A 85 20.47 -5.51 4.57
CA ALA A 85 20.83 -4.23 5.16
C ALA A 85 20.78 -4.26 6.70
N GLU A 86 19.81 -4.97 7.28
CA GLU A 86 19.72 -5.18 8.73
C GLU A 86 20.89 -6.00 9.26
N GLU A 87 21.23 -7.10 8.60
CA GLU A 87 22.40 -7.92 8.96
C GLU A 87 23.70 -7.09 8.92
N GLN A 88 23.91 -6.33 7.85
CA GLN A 88 25.08 -5.46 7.71
C GLN A 88 25.12 -4.37 8.79
N ALA A 89 23.97 -3.80 9.15
CA ALA A 89 23.89 -2.81 10.21
C ALA A 89 24.30 -3.39 11.57
N VAL A 90 23.84 -4.61 11.91
CA VAL A 90 24.22 -5.30 13.15
C VAL A 90 25.72 -5.55 13.20
N VAL A 91 26.30 -6.08 12.11
CA VAL A 91 27.75 -6.33 12.02
C VAL A 91 28.54 -5.03 12.19
N ALA A 92 28.12 -3.94 11.54
CA ALA A 92 28.78 -2.64 11.66
C ALA A 92 28.71 -2.06 13.07
N ILE A 93 27.58 -2.22 13.78
CA ILE A 93 27.43 -1.76 15.16
C ILE A 93 28.35 -2.55 16.10
N LEU A 94 28.41 -3.88 15.97
CA LEU A 94 29.26 -4.72 16.80
C LEU A 94 30.74 -4.39 16.59
N LYS A 95 31.15 -4.23 15.33
CA LYS A 95 32.52 -3.85 14.98
C LYS A 95 32.94 -2.52 15.62
N ARG A 96 32.08 -1.49 15.57
CA ARG A 96 32.36 -0.20 16.22
C ARG A 96 32.50 -0.33 17.73
N LYS A 97 31.63 -1.10 18.38
CA LYS A 97 31.72 -1.33 19.84
C LYS A 97 33.01 -2.02 20.23
N GLU A 98 33.50 -2.96 19.42
CA GLU A 98 34.80 -3.61 19.65
C GLU A 98 35.98 -2.65 19.46
N GLU A 99 35.90 -1.74 18.49
CA GLU A 99 36.89 -0.67 18.28
C GLU A 99 36.92 0.30 19.47
N ASP A 100 35.75 0.76 19.94
CA ASP A 100 35.64 1.67 21.10
C ASP A 100 36.25 1.05 22.38
N ILE A 101 36.04 -0.26 22.62
CA ILE A 101 36.59 -0.95 23.80
C ILE A 101 38.12 -1.03 23.74
N LYS A 102 38.70 -1.29 22.56
CA LYS A 102 40.16 -1.38 22.40
C LYS A 102 40.84 -0.03 22.60
N GLU A 103 40.26 1.04 22.09
CA GLU A 103 40.78 2.39 22.30
C GLU A 103 40.79 2.77 23.80
N GLU A 104 39.81 2.34 24.59
CA GLU A 104 39.81 2.56 26.04
C GLU A 104 40.82 1.72 26.82
N GLU A 105 41.19 0.54 26.32
CA GLU A 105 42.21 -0.33 26.94
C GLU A 105 43.63 0.18 26.65
N ASP A 106 43.92 0.58 25.40
CA ASP A 106 45.23 1.11 25.00
C ASP A 106 45.58 2.42 25.74
N VAL A 107 44.59 3.29 26.01
CA VAL A 107 44.82 4.55 26.75
C VAL A 107 45.16 4.30 28.23
N LYS A 108 44.68 3.20 28.83
CA LYS A 108 44.97 2.88 30.24
C LYS A 108 46.36 2.27 30.43
N GLU A 109 46.92 1.62 29.40
CA GLU A 109 48.27 1.07 29.48
C GLU A 109 49.38 2.13 29.28
N GLU A 110 49.08 3.30 28.69
CA GLU A 110 50.05 4.40 28.55
C GLU A 110 50.11 5.35 29.77
N GLU A 111 49.19 5.25 30.73
CA GLU A 111 49.15 6.08 31.94
C GLU A 111 49.80 5.43 33.19
N GLU A 112 50.27 4.17 33.11
CA GLU A 112 51.05 3.48 34.17
C GLU A 112 52.57 3.53 33.92
#